data_AF-A0A965PGU1-F1
#
_entry.id   AF-A0A965PGU1-F1
#
_cell.length_a   1.000
_cell.length_b   1.000
_cell.length_c   1.000
_cell.angle_alpha   90.00
_cell.angle_beta   90.00
_cell.angle_gamma   90.00
#
_symmetry.space_group_name_H-M   'P 1'
#
loop_
_entity.id
_entity.type
_entity.pdbx_description
1 polymer ?
#
loop_
_entity_poly.entity_id
_entity_poly.type
_entity_poly.pdbx_seq_one_letter_code
_entity_poly.pdbx_strand_id
1 'polypeptide(L)'
;FKETYEVTDIEMGSIAEFEHAGQSYYFSYEQAQVYAKFLSAVSAAMILGRQSTDTFNDTVGANTITDVNGKVVSTTKGLNQYAEEGIVAPAAGINTTNYADITRLLAKARAPREYMILMGSEMSIAHDNMLNALTNADAVSPYARFNVDGRDIDLGVDAFKLYDFRFTKKRLPFFDHPVLVNFSGSAGFERRAWFLPMDNIRTSDGQTLPRFMTRYIKMPLSNQSNATTDAQTRYREISLGGLADGVATSGESVRKIVYECRQGLQVLGKQHFMAVDLV
;
A
#
# COMPACT_ATOMS: atom_id res chain seq x y z
N PHE A 1 -11.26 -3.42 8.00
CA PHE A 1 -10.43 -4.60 8.33
C PHE A 1 -10.61 -4.93 9.79
N LYS A 2 -10.65 -6.21 10.13
CA LYS A 2 -10.79 -6.69 11.51
C LYS A 2 -9.90 -7.93 11.68
N GLU A 3 -9.01 -7.92 12.66
CA GLU A 3 -8.18 -9.06 13.04
C GLU A 3 -8.38 -9.31 14.54
N THR A 4 -8.30 -10.57 14.96
CA THR A 4 -8.64 -10.96 16.34
C THR A 4 -7.67 -12.00 16.86
N TYR A 5 -7.27 -11.82 18.10
CA TYR A 5 -6.43 -12.71 18.86
C TYR A 5 -7.13 -13.06 20.17
N GLU A 6 -7.01 -14.31 20.62
CA GLU A 6 -7.68 -14.79 21.82
C GLU A 6 -6.70 -15.66 22.61
N VAL A 7 -6.59 -15.39 23.92
CA VAL A 7 -5.76 -16.15 24.86
C VAL A 7 -6.65 -16.70 25.94
N THR A 8 -6.48 -17.99 26.22
CA THR A 8 -7.14 -18.69 27.33
C THR A 8 -6.27 -18.65 28.59
N ASP A 9 -6.90 -18.79 29.76
CA ASP A 9 -6.27 -18.77 31.09
C ASP A 9 -5.06 -19.74 31.24
N ILE A 10 -5.05 -20.84 30.49
CA ILE A 10 -4.02 -21.90 30.60
C ILE A 10 -2.76 -21.58 29.78
N GLU A 11 -2.87 -20.76 28.73
CA GLU A 11 -1.80 -20.60 27.74
C GLU A 11 -0.89 -19.40 28.00
N MET A 12 -1.19 -18.58 29.03
CA MET A 12 -0.43 -17.39 29.48
C MET A 12 0.65 -16.97 28.48
N GLY A 13 0.21 -16.42 27.34
CA GLY A 13 1.07 -16.17 26.18
C GLY A 13 2.31 -15.36 26.57
N SER A 14 3.43 -15.55 25.86
CA SER A 14 4.71 -14.94 26.24
C SER A 14 4.60 -13.42 26.47
N ILE A 15 4.89 -12.99 27.70
CA ILE A 15 4.71 -11.62 28.16
C ILE A 15 6.06 -10.90 28.17
N ALA A 16 6.12 -9.75 27.51
CA ALA A 16 7.22 -8.82 27.65
C ALA A 16 6.82 -7.73 28.65
N GLU A 17 7.60 -7.57 29.71
CA GLU A 17 7.43 -6.52 30.70
C GLU A 17 8.24 -5.29 30.29
N PHE A 18 7.61 -4.12 30.28
CA PHE A 18 8.33 -2.86 30.17
C PHE A 18 7.76 -1.82 31.11
N GLU A 19 8.64 -0.99 31.66
CA GLU A 19 8.27 0.11 32.54
C GLU A 19 8.14 1.38 31.72
N HIS A 20 6.96 2.02 31.77
CA HIS A 20 6.75 3.34 31.20
C HIS A 20 6.19 4.27 32.27
N ALA A 21 6.89 5.37 32.53
CA ALA A 21 6.50 6.36 33.54
C ALA A 21 6.26 5.79 34.96
N GLY A 22 7.05 4.80 35.38
CA GLY A 22 6.94 4.19 36.71
C GLY A 22 5.80 3.18 36.87
N GLN A 23 5.08 2.87 35.78
CA GLN A 23 4.08 1.81 35.75
C GLN A 23 4.55 0.66 34.86
N SER A 24 4.44 -0.57 35.37
CA SER A 24 4.78 -1.78 34.63
C SER A 24 3.64 -2.14 33.69
N TYR A 25 3.93 -2.23 32.40
CA TYR A 25 2.99 -2.66 31.38
C TYR A 25 3.37 -4.05 30.90
N TYR A 26 2.36 -4.88 30.66
CA TYR A 26 2.49 -6.19 30.04
C TYR A 26 2.09 -6.10 28.58
N PHE A 27 2.93 -6.61 27.69
CA PHE A 27 2.61 -6.73 26.28
C PHE A 27 2.84 -8.16 25.82
N SER A 28 1.80 -8.79 25.26
CA SER A 28 1.93 -10.16 24.74
C SER A 28 2.60 -10.12 23.36
N TYR A 29 3.62 -10.94 23.16
CA TYR A 29 4.36 -10.98 21.89
C TYR A 29 3.44 -11.31 20.70
N GLU A 30 2.45 -12.17 20.94
CA GLU A 30 1.45 -12.57 19.94
C GLU A 30 0.52 -11.41 19.55
N GLN A 31 0.20 -10.51 20.47
CA GLN A 31 -0.51 -9.27 20.14
C GLN A 31 0.28 -8.38 19.16
N ALA A 32 1.61 -8.26 19.31
CA ALA A 32 2.43 -7.53 18.32
C ALA A 32 2.41 -8.19 16.95
N GLN A 33 2.52 -9.52 16.91
CA GLN A 33 2.49 -10.25 15.63
C GLN A 33 1.15 -10.04 14.92
N VAL A 34 0.04 -10.12 15.66
CA VAL A 34 -1.30 -9.90 15.11
C VAL A 34 -1.49 -8.45 14.67
N TYR A 35 -0.94 -7.49 15.42
CA TYR A 35 -0.95 -6.08 14.99
C TYR A 35 -0.14 -5.85 13.71
N ALA A 36 1.06 -6.43 13.60
CA ALA A 36 1.91 -6.33 12.40
C ALA A 36 1.22 -6.97 11.18
N LYS A 37 0.62 -8.15 11.36
CA LYS A 37 -0.20 -8.80 10.32
C LYS A 37 -1.38 -7.92 9.93
N PHE A 38 -2.10 -7.35 10.88
CA PHE A 38 -3.20 -6.43 10.62
C PHE A 38 -2.76 -5.22 9.79
N LEU A 39 -1.65 -4.56 10.13
CA LEU A 39 -1.11 -3.45 9.35
C LEU A 39 -0.73 -3.86 7.92
N SER A 40 -0.12 -5.03 7.75
CA SER A 40 0.21 -5.57 6.43
C SER A 40 -1.06 -5.80 5.58
N ALA A 41 -2.12 -6.38 6.16
CA ALA A 41 -3.38 -6.61 5.47
C ALA A 41 -4.06 -5.31 5.03
N VAL A 42 -4.04 -4.28 5.88
CA VAL A 42 -4.54 -2.96 5.51
C VAL A 42 -3.71 -2.36 4.38
N SER A 43 -2.38 -2.43 4.45
CA SER A 43 -1.51 -1.88 3.40
C SER A 43 -1.72 -2.56 2.04
N ALA A 44 -1.87 -3.89 2.03
CA ALA A 44 -2.16 -4.65 0.82
C ALA A 44 -3.50 -4.24 0.21
N ALA A 45 -4.53 -4.04 1.05
CA ALA A 45 -5.85 -3.64 0.58
C ALA A 45 -5.91 -2.19 0.07
N MET A 46 -5.09 -1.28 0.61
CA MET A 46 -4.96 0.08 0.06
C MET A 46 -4.41 0.08 -1.37
N ILE A 47 -3.62 -0.93 -1.74
CA ILE A 47 -2.99 -1.02 -3.05
C ILE A 47 -3.83 -1.86 -4.02
N LEU A 48 -4.26 -3.05 -3.58
CA LEU A 48 -4.90 -4.06 -4.43
C LEU A 48 -6.43 -4.10 -4.33
N GLY A 49 -7.03 -3.33 -3.40
CA GLY A 49 -8.47 -3.28 -3.22
C GLY A 49 -9.22 -3.01 -4.52
N ARG A 50 -10.34 -3.70 -4.74
CA ARG A 50 -11.25 -3.43 -5.85
C ARG A 50 -12.66 -3.18 -5.36
N GLN A 51 -13.22 -2.09 -5.87
CA GLN A 51 -14.63 -1.77 -5.70
C GLN A 51 -15.43 -2.51 -6.76
N SER A 52 -16.41 -3.30 -6.34
CA SER A 52 -17.37 -3.91 -7.24
C SER A 52 -18.24 -2.82 -7.89
N THR A 53 -18.52 -2.96 -9.17
CA THR A 53 -19.49 -2.14 -9.91
C THR A 53 -20.93 -2.42 -9.50
N ASP A 54 -21.22 -3.63 -9.02
CA ASP A 54 -22.52 -4.01 -8.50
C ASP A 54 -22.53 -3.89 -6.98
N THR A 55 -23.35 -2.96 -6.49
CA THR A 55 -23.79 -2.90 -5.10
C THR A 55 -24.69 -4.10 -4.82
N PHE A 56 -24.11 -5.19 -4.32
CA PHE A 56 -24.82 -6.34 -3.72
C PHE A 56 -25.62 -7.26 -4.66
N ASN A 57 -25.46 -7.13 -5.99
CA ASN A 57 -26.05 -8.09 -6.94
C ASN A 57 -25.01 -9.10 -7.44
N ASP A 58 -25.48 -10.34 -7.57
CA ASP A 58 -24.71 -11.58 -7.80
C ASP A 58 -24.16 -11.72 -9.25
N THR A 59 -23.98 -10.59 -9.95
CA THR A 59 -23.51 -10.60 -11.34
C THR A 59 -22.00 -10.38 -11.37
N VAL A 60 -21.27 -11.41 -11.79
CA VAL A 60 -19.82 -11.35 -11.95
C VAL A 60 -19.48 -10.50 -13.17
N GLY A 61 -18.98 -9.28 -12.94
CA GLY A 61 -18.40 -8.41 -13.96
C GLY A 61 -16.88 -8.56 -14.05
N ALA A 62 -16.26 -7.92 -15.05
CA ALA A 62 -14.82 -8.01 -15.34
C ALA A 62 -13.88 -7.41 -14.26
N ASN A 63 -14.40 -6.94 -13.14
CA ASN A 63 -13.65 -6.27 -12.07
C ASN A 63 -14.08 -6.73 -10.65
N THR A 64 -14.74 -7.88 -10.56
CA THR A 64 -15.38 -8.35 -9.35
C THR A 64 -14.48 -9.33 -8.59
N ILE A 65 -14.20 -9.03 -7.30
CA ILE A 65 -13.56 -10.01 -6.40
C ILE A 65 -14.66 -10.97 -5.93
N THR A 66 -14.42 -12.28 -6.06
CA THR A 66 -15.33 -13.30 -5.55
C THR A 66 -14.74 -13.96 -4.31
N ASP A 67 -15.59 -14.25 -3.33
CA ASP A 67 -15.26 -15.13 -2.19
C ASP A 67 -15.07 -16.58 -2.69
N VAL A 68 -14.51 -17.45 -1.84
CA VAL A 68 -14.40 -18.90 -2.07
C VAL A 68 -15.74 -19.54 -2.43
N ASN A 69 -16.85 -18.94 -1.99
CA ASN A 69 -18.21 -19.37 -2.28
C ASN A 69 -18.81 -18.73 -3.55
N GLY A 70 -18.00 -18.08 -4.38
CA GLY A 70 -18.44 -17.42 -5.63
C GLY A 70 -19.19 -16.11 -5.45
N LYS A 71 -19.40 -15.66 -4.21
CA LYS A 71 -20.14 -14.42 -3.90
C LYS A 71 -19.31 -13.19 -4.17
N VAL A 72 -19.93 -12.16 -4.74
CA VAL A 72 -19.29 -10.87 -4.98
C VAL A 72 -18.91 -10.19 -3.67
N VAL A 73 -17.62 -9.88 -3.50
CA VAL A 73 -17.08 -9.10 -2.39
C VAL A 73 -16.71 -7.72 -2.90
N SER A 74 -17.29 -6.68 -2.28
CA SER A 74 -16.92 -5.29 -2.58
C SER A 74 -15.98 -4.77 -1.49
N THR A 75 -14.81 -4.32 -1.90
CA THR A 75 -13.85 -3.65 -1.02
C THR A 75 -13.73 -2.17 -1.38
N THR A 76 -13.04 -1.40 -0.54
CA THR A 76 -12.69 -0.03 -0.90
C THR A 76 -11.74 -0.05 -2.11
N LYS A 77 -11.89 0.94 -2.97
CA LYS A 77 -11.06 1.06 -4.16
C LYS A 77 -9.59 1.26 -3.78
N GLY A 78 -8.73 0.37 -4.27
CA GLY A 78 -7.30 0.41 -4.09
C GLY A 78 -6.60 1.20 -5.20
N LEU A 79 -5.31 1.45 -4.99
CA LEU A 79 -4.46 2.18 -5.92
C LEU A 79 -4.48 1.59 -7.33
N ASN A 80 -4.51 0.26 -7.45
CA ASN A 80 -4.47 -0.39 -8.76
C ASN A 80 -5.66 0.01 -9.64
N GLN A 81 -6.87 0.00 -9.09
CA GLN A 81 -8.06 0.40 -9.83
C GLN A 81 -8.09 1.91 -10.12
N TYR A 82 -7.49 2.75 -9.26
CA TYR A 82 -7.32 4.18 -9.57
C TYR A 82 -6.36 4.43 -10.74
N ALA A 83 -5.28 3.66 -10.83
CA ALA A 83 -4.31 3.75 -11.92
C ALA A 83 -4.86 3.21 -13.25
N GLU A 84 -5.69 2.15 -13.21
CA GLU A 84 -6.39 1.60 -14.39
C GLU A 84 -7.37 2.59 -15.02
N GLU A 85 -8.01 3.42 -14.20
CA GLU A 85 -8.89 4.51 -14.67
C GLU A 85 -8.13 5.78 -15.08
N GLY A 86 -6.80 5.78 -14.95
CA GLY A 86 -5.94 6.90 -15.27
C GLY A 86 -5.49 6.90 -16.74
N ILE A 87 -4.21 7.19 -16.95
CA ILE A 87 -3.58 7.13 -18.26
C ILE A 87 -3.35 5.67 -18.64
N VAL A 88 -3.87 5.28 -19.80
CA VAL A 88 -3.62 3.97 -20.39
C VAL A 88 -2.28 4.02 -21.11
N ALA A 89 -1.26 3.40 -20.52
CA ALA A 89 0.02 3.23 -21.18
C ALA A 89 -0.07 2.12 -22.25
N PRO A 90 0.69 2.23 -23.35
CA PRO A 90 0.84 1.11 -24.27
C PRO A 90 1.49 -0.08 -23.54
N ALA A 91 0.97 -1.29 -23.77
CA ALA A 91 1.57 -2.53 -23.28
C ALA A 91 2.87 -2.79 -24.05
N ALA A 92 3.97 -2.27 -23.55
CA ALA A 92 5.29 -2.44 -24.14
C ALA A 92 6.34 -2.35 -23.04
N GLY A 93 7.35 -3.23 -23.08
CA GLY A 93 8.36 -3.39 -22.02
C GLY A 93 9.13 -2.10 -21.65
N ILE A 94 9.94 -2.13 -20.60
CA ILE A 94 10.64 -0.91 -20.16
C ILE A 94 11.85 -0.60 -21.05
N ASN A 95 11.78 0.47 -21.85
CA ASN A 95 12.88 0.98 -22.67
C ASN A 95 12.76 2.50 -22.91
N THR A 96 13.81 3.12 -23.46
CA THR A 96 13.88 4.58 -23.69
C THR A 96 12.82 5.10 -24.66
N THR A 97 12.48 4.33 -25.71
CA THR A 97 11.41 4.66 -26.66
C THR A 97 10.06 4.73 -25.96
N ASN A 98 9.76 3.75 -25.11
CA ASN A 98 8.50 3.70 -24.37
C ASN A 98 8.43 4.79 -23.31
N TYR A 99 9.55 5.17 -22.69
CA TYR A 99 9.61 6.34 -21.84
C TYR A 99 9.32 7.65 -22.59
N ALA A 100 9.74 7.77 -23.85
CA ALA A 100 9.35 8.92 -24.69
C ALA A 100 7.82 8.94 -24.92
N ASP A 101 7.19 7.79 -25.15
CA ASP A 101 5.73 7.69 -25.29
C ASP A 101 4.98 7.98 -23.97
N ILE A 102 5.48 7.44 -22.86
CA ILE A 102 4.97 7.76 -21.52
C ILE A 102 5.02 9.26 -21.29
N THR A 103 6.14 9.92 -21.55
CA THR A 103 6.25 11.38 -21.35
C THR A 103 5.34 12.18 -22.27
N ARG A 104 5.09 11.72 -23.51
CA ARG A 104 4.08 12.32 -24.41
C ARG A 104 2.66 12.19 -23.83
N LEU A 105 2.32 11.03 -23.27
CA LEU A 105 1.02 10.80 -22.61
C LEU A 105 0.87 11.67 -21.36
N LEU A 106 1.90 11.75 -20.51
CA LEU A 106 1.93 12.60 -19.32
C LEU A 106 1.79 14.08 -19.70
N ALA A 107 2.51 14.53 -20.73
CA ALA A 107 2.42 15.90 -21.24
C ALA A 107 1.02 16.20 -21.80
N LYS A 108 0.41 15.27 -22.54
CA LYS A 108 -0.97 15.39 -23.06
C LYS A 108 -1.99 15.52 -21.93
N ALA A 109 -1.81 14.76 -20.86
CA ALA A 109 -2.65 14.83 -19.66
C ALA A 109 -2.36 16.06 -18.77
N ARG A 110 -1.34 16.87 -19.10
CA ARG A 110 -0.84 17.99 -18.26
C ARG A 110 -0.50 17.54 -16.84
N ALA A 111 0.11 16.37 -16.76
CA ALA A 111 0.46 15.74 -15.50
C ALA A 111 1.68 16.43 -14.85
N PRO A 112 1.84 16.32 -13.51
CA PRO A 112 2.97 16.88 -12.78
C PRO A 112 4.29 16.20 -13.18
N ARG A 113 5.42 16.85 -12.92
CA ARG A 113 6.73 16.38 -13.41
C ARG A 113 7.42 15.36 -12.50
N GLU A 114 6.94 15.16 -11.29
CA GLU A 114 7.55 14.27 -10.30
C GLU A 114 6.65 13.06 -10.01
N TYR A 115 7.23 11.89 -10.21
CA TYR A 115 6.56 10.60 -10.07
C TYR A 115 7.34 9.64 -9.18
N MET A 116 6.62 8.91 -8.35
CA MET A 116 7.09 7.72 -7.66
C MET A 116 6.57 6.49 -8.41
N ILE A 117 7.47 5.57 -8.75
CA ILE A 117 7.11 4.31 -9.40
C ILE A 117 7.14 3.21 -8.34
N LEU A 118 5.96 2.67 -8.02
CA LEU A 118 5.85 1.48 -7.17
C LEU A 118 5.95 0.24 -8.06
N MET A 119 6.77 -0.73 -7.66
CA MET A 119 7.05 -1.91 -8.48
C MET A 119 7.44 -3.15 -7.66
N GLY A 120 7.23 -4.33 -8.25
CA GLY A 120 7.80 -5.60 -7.82
C GLY A 120 9.23 -5.82 -8.32
N SER A 121 9.75 -7.03 -8.12
CA SER A 121 11.12 -7.42 -8.51
C SER A 121 11.39 -7.32 -10.02
N GLU A 122 10.57 -7.97 -10.84
CA GLU A 122 10.75 -8.03 -12.31
C GLU A 122 10.75 -6.64 -12.95
N MET A 123 9.82 -5.78 -12.52
CA MET A 123 9.77 -4.39 -12.96
C MET A 123 11.01 -3.60 -12.52
N SER A 124 11.55 -3.84 -11.32
CA SER A 124 12.80 -3.19 -10.89
C SER A 124 13.96 -3.59 -11.79
N ILE A 125 14.11 -4.89 -12.08
CA ILE A 125 15.15 -5.43 -12.96
C ILE A 125 15.06 -4.79 -14.35
N ALA A 126 13.85 -4.70 -14.92
CA ALA A 126 13.65 -4.10 -16.24
C ALA A 126 14.06 -2.61 -16.28
N HIS A 127 13.77 -1.85 -15.22
CA HIS A 127 14.20 -0.45 -15.11
C HIS A 127 15.71 -0.31 -14.92
N ASP A 128 16.33 -1.15 -14.09
CA ASP A 128 17.78 -1.14 -13.89
C ASP A 128 18.52 -1.52 -15.18
N ASN A 129 18.04 -2.54 -15.90
CA ASN A 129 18.60 -2.93 -17.20
C ASN A 129 18.50 -1.80 -18.24
N MET A 130 17.36 -1.09 -18.31
CA MET A 130 17.22 0.06 -19.21
C MET A 130 18.22 1.17 -18.84
N LEU A 131 18.31 1.53 -17.56
CA LEU A 131 19.16 2.63 -17.09
C LEU A 131 20.65 2.30 -17.24
N ASN A 132 21.03 1.05 -17.00
CA ASN A 132 22.39 0.56 -17.25
C ASN A 132 22.69 0.42 -18.75
N ALA A 133 21.70 0.19 -19.61
CA ALA A 133 21.90 0.22 -21.05
C ALA A 133 22.11 1.66 -21.60
N LEU A 134 21.59 2.69 -20.93
CA LEU A 134 21.85 4.10 -21.29
C LEU A 134 23.33 4.49 -21.12
N THR A 135 24.08 3.77 -20.29
CA THR A 135 25.51 4.02 -20.06
C THR A 135 26.43 3.21 -20.98
N ASN A 136 25.90 2.37 -21.88
CA ASN A 136 26.66 1.50 -22.79
C ASN A 136 27.31 2.20 -23.99
N ALA A 137 27.47 3.52 -23.96
CA ALA A 137 28.50 4.17 -24.76
C ALA A 137 29.82 4.06 -23.98
N ASP A 138 30.49 2.92 -24.15
CA ASP A 138 31.80 2.55 -23.59
C ASP A 138 31.87 2.45 -22.05
N ALA A 139 31.34 1.33 -21.55
CA ALA A 139 31.54 0.71 -20.23
C ALA A 139 31.11 1.49 -18.97
N VAL A 140 31.17 2.81 -18.95
CA VAL A 140 30.77 3.67 -17.84
C VAL A 140 30.48 5.03 -18.46
N SER A 141 29.28 5.59 -18.27
CA SER A 141 29.05 6.99 -18.64
C SER A 141 30.19 7.83 -18.05
N PRO A 142 30.83 8.75 -18.80
CA PRO A 142 31.93 9.59 -18.29
C PRO A 142 31.60 10.38 -17.01
N TYR A 143 30.32 10.37 -16.61
CA TYR A 143 29.77 11.06 -15.44
C TYR A 143 29.14 10.11 -14.40
N ALA A 144 29.15 8.80 -14.61
CA ALA A 144 28.67 7.84 -13.62
C ALA A 144 29.66 7.79 -12.45
N ARG A 145 29.18 8.13 -11.26
CA ARG A 145 29.94 8.04 -10.01
C ARG A 145 29.57 6.74 -9.33
N PHE A 146 30.51 5.80 -9.30
CA PHE A 146 30.35 4.60 -8.47
C PHE A 146 30.66 4.96 -7.03
N ASN A 147 29.70 4.71 -6.14
CA ASN A 147 29.96 4.73 -4.72
C ASN A 147 30.52 3.36 -4.33
N VAL A 148 31.84 3.27 -4.20
CA VAL A 148 32.52 2.03 -3.79
C VAL A 148 32.86 2.17 -2.31
N ASP A 149 31.95 1.74 -1.44
CA ASP A 149 32.14 1.77 0.01
C ASP A 149 32.95 0.54 0.47
N GLY A 150 34.18 0.42 -0.08
CA GLY A 150 35.24 -0.50 0.36
C GLY A 150 34.99 -2.01 0.24
N ARG A 151 33.75 -2.47 0.05
CA ARG A 151 33.38 -3.91 -0.07
C ARG A 151 32.28 -4.19 -1.08
N ASP A 152 31.34 -3.27 -1.29
CA ASP A 152 30.21 -3.46 -2.19
C ASP A 152 30.21 -2.43 -3.34
N ILE A 153 29.69 -2.86 -4.49
CA ILE A 153 29.47 -2.02 -5.67
C ILE A 153 27.96 -1.86 -5.84
N ASP A 154 27.46 -0.65 -5.62
CA ASP A 154 26.05 -0.32 -5.87
C ASP A 154 25.84 0.09 -7.33
N LEU A 155 25.09 -0.72 -8.07
CA LEU A 155 24.72 -0.51 -9.47
C LEU A 155 23.22 -0.20 -9.63
N GLY A 156 22.48 -0.11 -8.53
CA GLY A 156 21.08 0.24 -8.53
C GLY A 156 20.90 1.73 -8.81
N VAL A 157 19.84 2.08 -9.56
CA VAL A 157 19.44 3.49 -9.71
C VAL A 157 18.19 3.72 -8.89
N ASP A 158 18.21 4.59 -7.88
CA ASP A 158 16.99 4.87 -7.10
C ASP A 158 16.07 5.91 -7.75
N ALA A 159 16.65 6.90 -8.45
CA ALA A 159 15.90 7.95 -9.12
C ALA A 159 16.59 8.38 -10.41
N PHE A 160 15.80 8.75 -11.42
CA PHE A 160 16.31 9.22 -12.70
C PHE A 160 15.44 10.35 -13.24
N LYS A 161 16.05 11.25 -14.01
CA LYS A 161 15.36 12.32 -14.73
C LYS A 161 15.45 12.05 -16.22
N LEU A 162 14.31 11.96 -16.90
CA LEU A 162 14.24 11.74 -18.34
C LEU A 162 13.14 12.60 -18.95
N TYR A 163 13.41 13.24 -20.09
CA TYR A 163 12.47 14.12 -20.80
C TYR A 163 11.76 15.15 -19.91
N ASP A 164 12.51 15.74 -18.96
CA ASP A 164 12.03 16.73 -17.98
C ASP A 164 11.06 16.22 -16.89
N PHE A 165 10.86 14.90 -16.79
CA PHE A 165 10.19 14.24 -15.67
C PHE A 165 11.20 13.56 -14.75
N ARG A 166 10.96 13.63 -13.44
CA ARG A 166 11.74 12.93 -12.41
C ARG A 166 10.95 11.72 -11.93
N PHE A 167 11.56 10.56 -12.02
CA PHE A 167 11.00 9.29 -11.58
C PHE A 167 11.83 8.74 -10.42
N THR A 168 11.17 8.41 -9.30
CA THR A 168 11.79 7.77 -8.13
C THR A 168 11.24 6.37 -8.03
N LYS A 169 12.11 5.35 -8.07
CA LYS A 169 11.69 3.96 -7.97
C LYS A 169 11.57 3.56 -6.51
N LYS A 170 10.51 2.81 -6.20
CA LYS A 170 10.34 2.17 -4.89
C LYS A 170 9.88 0.74 -5.08
N ARG A 171 10.79 -0.19 -4.85
CA ARG A 171 10.45 -1.61 -4.80
C ARG A 171 9.67 -1.90 -3.52
N LEU A 172 8.54 -2.58 -3.66
CA LEU A 172 7.74 -3.08 -2.54
C LEU A 172 7.77 -4.61 -2.56
N PRO A 173 8.48 -5.27 -1.62
CA PRO A 173 8.64 -6.72 -1.62
C PRO A 173 7.33 -7.52 -1.51
N PHE A 174 6.24 -6.90 -1.04
CA PHE A 174 4.96 -7.60 -0.93
C PHE A 174 4.37 -7.99 -2.30
N PHE A 175 4.77 -7.32 -3.39
CA PHE A 175 4.38 -7.69 -4.75
C PHE A 175 5.06 -8.97 -5.26
N ASP A 176 6.03 -9.49 -4.52
CA ASP A 176 6.71 -10.76 -4.82
C ASP A 176 6.19 -11.88 -3.89
N HIS A 177 5.18 -11.62 -3.05
CA HIS A 177 4.76 -12.55 -2.00
C HIS A 177 3.84 -13.67 -2.54
N PRO A 178 4.25 -14.96 -2.51
CA PRO A 178 3.55 -16.03 -3.20
C PRO A 178 2.10 -16.22 -2.74
N VAL A 179 1.85 -16.07 -1.44
CA VAL A 179 0.49 -16.28 -0.87
C VAL A 179 -0.45 -15.10 -1.12
N LEU A 180 0.08 -13.87 -1.24
CA LEU A 180 -0.76 -12.66 -1.31
C LEU A 180 -1.07 -12.25 -2.74
N VAL A 181 -0.16 -12.49 -3.67
CA VAL A 181 -0.27 -12.07 -5.07
C VAL A 181 -0.12 -13.21 -6.07
N ASN A 182 -0.11 -14.47 -5.60
CA ASN A 182 -0.01 -15.68 -6.43
C ASN A 182 1.19 -15.67 -7.39
N PHE A 183 2.37 -15.38 -6.86
CA PHE A 183 3.63 -15.37 -7.62
C PHE A 183 3.92 -16.77 -8.19
N SER A 184 3.60 -16.96 -9.46
CA SER A 184 3.82 -18.21 -10.22
C SER A 184 4.85 -18.04 -11.35
N GLY A 185 5.54 -16.89 -11.40
CA GLY A 185 6.62 -16.63 -12.35
C GLY A 185 6.20 -16.28 -13.78
N SER A 186 4.89 -16.13 -14.08
CA SER A 186 4.46 -15.83 -15.46
C SER A 186 3.30 -14.83 -15.61
N ALA A 187 2.52 -14.54 -14.56
CA ALA A 187 1.45 -13.55 -14.62
C ALA A 187 1.05 -13.08 -13.21
N GLY A 188 1.26 -11.79 -12.93
CA GLY A 188 0.87 -11.20 -11.66
C GLY A 188 1.34 -9.75 -11.50
N PHE A 189 1.17 -9.23 -10.29
CA PHE A 189 1.48 -7.84 -9.92
C PHE A 189 2.99 -7.52 -9.91
N GLU A 190 3.85 -8.54 -9.96
CA GLU A 190 5.31 -8.39 -10.04
C GLU A 190 5.78 -7.73 -11.35
N ARG A 191 5.00 -7.94 -12.42
CA ARG A 191 5.23 -7.39 -13.76
C ARG A 191 4.58 -6.03 -13.96
N ARG A 192 3.97 -5.46 -12.92
CA ARG A 192 3.22 -4.20 -12.97
C ARG A 192 3.95 -3.10 -12.21
N ALA A 193 3.93 -1.90 -12.78
CA ALA A 193 4.47 -0.70 -12.17
C ALA A 193 3.40 0.39 -12.12
N TRP A 194 3.25 1.04 -10.97
CA TRP A 194 2.31 2.15 -10.76
C TRP A 194 3.06 3.46 -10.66
N PHE A 195 2.70 4.41 -11.52
CA PHE A 195 3.26 5.75 -11.56
C PHE A 195 2.36 6.69 -10.77
N LEU A 196 2.89 7.16 -9.64
CA LEU A 196 2.18 7.98 -8.67
C LEU A 196 2.72 9.41 -8.68
N PRO A 197 1.89 10.41 -8.99
CA PRO A 197 2.32 11.80 -8.91
C PRO A 197 2.60 12.20 -7.46
N MET A 198 3.70 12.89 -7.21
CA MET A 198 4.17 13.25 -5.85
C MET A 198 3.77 14.67 -5.41
N ASP A 199 3.08 15.44 -6.25
CA ASP A 199 2.65 16.80 -5.94
C ASP A 199 1.30 16.85 -5.19
N ASN A 200 0.92 18.07 -4.84
CA ASN A 200 -0.38 18.40 -4.29
C ASN A 200 -1.28 18.99 -5.38
N ILE A 201 -2.59 18.75 -5.29
CA ILE A 201 -3.61 19.32 -6.17
C ILE A 201 -4.52 20.27 -5.40
N ARG A 202 -4.90 21.38 -6.04
CA ARG A 202 -5.90 22.29 -5.49
C ARG A 202 -7.30 21.69 -5.67
N THR A 203 -8.06 21.61 -4.58
CA THR A 203 -9.46 21.15 -4.61
C THR A 203 -10.41 22.32 -4.87
N SER A 204 -11.66 22.00 -5.22
CA SER A 204 -12.75 22.98 -5.42
C SER A 204 -12.91 23.94 -4.25
N ASP A 205 -12.57 23.47 -3.05
CA ASP A 205 -12.71 24.20 -1.78
C ASP A 205 -11.53 25.16 -1.54
N GLY A 206 -10.67 25.34 -2.55
CA GLY A 206 -9.53 26.26 -2.51
C GLY A 206 -8.31 25.72 -1.76
N GLN A 207 -8.44 24.60 -1.05
CA GLN A 207 -7.36 23.94 -0.31
C GLN A 207 -6.42 23.18 -1.24
N THR A 208 -5.15 23.07 -0.85
CA THR A 208 -4.14 22.26 -1.57
C THR A 208 -3.91 20.98 -0.79
N LEU A 209 -4.26 19.84 -1.38
CA LEU A 209 -4.19 18.53 -0.74
C LEU A 209 -3.27 17.58 -1.52
N PRO A 210 -2.61 16.63 -0.84
CA PRO A 210 -1.87 15.56 -1.53
C PRO A 210 -2.75 14.78 -2.50
N ARG A 211 -2.18 14.36 -3.63
CA ARG A 211 -2.92 13.61 -4.65
C ARG A 211 -3.36 12.22 -4.20
N PHE A 212 -2.65 11.61 -3.25
CA PHE A 212 -3.07 10.36 -2.65
C PHE A 212 -2.91 10.46 -1.14
N MET A 213 -3.95 10.08 -0.41
CA MET A 213 -3.92 10.08 1.05
C MET A 213 -4.88 9.03 1.60
N THR A 214 -4.60 8.55 2.80
CA THR A 214 -5.52 7.67 3.52
C THR A 214 -6.57 8.50 4.24
N ARG A 215 -7.85 8.20 4.01
CA ARG A 215 -8.97 8.79 4.74
C ARG A 215 -9.58 7.74 5.66
N TYR A 216 -9.95 8.15 6.87
CA TYR A 216 -10.63 7.31 7.84
C TYR A 216 -11.96 7.94 8.26
N ILE A 217 -12.91 7.11 8.69
CA ILE A 217 -14.22 7.56 9.17
C ILE A 217 -14.07 8.00 10.63
N LYS A 218 -14.59 9.17 11.00
CA LYS A 218 -14.67 9.55 12.42
C LYS A 218 -15.88 8.87 13.03
N MET A 219 -15.73 8.22 14.18
CA MET A 219 -16.86 7.69 14.94
C MET A 219 -17.12 8.57 16.16
N PRO A 220 -18.39 8.88 16.46
CA PRO A 220 -18.72 9.55 17.71
C PRO A 220 -18.34 8.62 18.88
N LEU A 221 -17.59 9.14 19.85
CA LEU A 221 -17.37 8.44 21.11
C LEU A 221 -18.73 8.31 21.80
N SER A 222 -19.25 7.09 21.93
CA SER A 222 -20.33 6.83 22.86
C SER A 222 -19.75 6.89 24.27
N ASN A 223 -20.15 7.91 25.01
CA ASN A 223 -20.00 8.04 26.46
C ASN A 223 -18.65 8.58 26.97
N GLN A 224 -18.35 9.85 26.66
CA GLN A 224 -17.66 10.76 27.59
C GLN A 224 -18.18 12.17 27.33
N SER A 225 -18.58 12.86 28.40
CA SER A 225 -19.24 14.16 28.46
C SER A 225 -18.36 15.36 28.02
N ASN A 226 -17.45 15.15 27.07
CA ASN A 226 -16.64 16.17 26.41
C ASN A 226 -16.23 15.64 25.02
N ALA A 227 -17.20 15.55 24.12
CA ALA A 227 -17.00 15.14 22.73
C ALA A 227 -16.34 16.27 21.90
N THR A 228 -15.08 16.58 22.20
CA THR A 228 -14.19 17.38 21.34
C THR A 228 -12.98 16.57 20.85
N THR A 229 -12.86 15.31 21.26
CA THR A 229 -11.79 14.40 20.82
C THR A 229 -12.38 13.26 20.02
N ASP A 230 -12.34 13.38 18.69
CA ASP A 230 -12.72 12.33 17.76
C ASP A 230 -11.92 11.03 18.04
N ALA A 231 -12.60 9.92 18.36
CA ALA A 231 -11.95 8.62 18.38
C ALA A 231 -11.53 8.27 16.95
N GLN A 232 -10.23 8.33 16.68
CA GLN A 232 -9.67 8.09 15.36
C GLN A 232 -9.82 6.59 15.02
N THR A 233 -10.74 6.22 14.12
CA THR A 233 -10.90 4.82 13.67
C THR A 233 -9.78 4.34 12.73
N ARG A 234 -8.69 5.10 12.65
CA ARG A 234 -7.52 4.76 11.85
C ARG A 234 -6.96 3.41 12.30
N TYR A 235 -6.77 3.24 13.59
CA TYR A 235 -6.42 1.97 14.22
C TYR A 235 -7.09 1.94 15.59
N ARG A 236 -7.98 0.98 15.81
CA ARG A 236 -8.64 0.80 17.09
C ARG A 236 -8.35 -0.60 17.62
N GLU A 237 -7.94 -0.63 18.86
CA GLU A 237 -7.82 -1.85 19.64
C GLU A 237 -9.03 -1.97 20.57
N ILE A 238 -9.61 -3.16 20.66
CA ILE A 238 -10.71 -3.48 21.56
C ILE A 238 -10.31 -4.73 22.32
N SER A 239 -10.26 -4.64 23.65
CA SER A 239 -10.08 -5.79 24.53
C SER A 239 -11.45 -6.29 25.02
N LEU A 240 -11.70 -7.60 24.91
CA LEU A 240 -12.93 -8.29 25.26
C LEU A 240 -12.62 -9.54 26.10
N GLY A 241 -13.64 -10.06 26.80
CA GLY A 241 -13.55 -11.26 27.65
C GLY A 241 -13.56 -10.97 29.15
N GLY A 242 -13.53 -12.03 29.96
CA GLY A 242 -13.49 -11.97 31.43
C GLY A 242 -12.13 -11.55 31.98
N LEU A 243 -11.06 -11.67 31.19
CA LEU A 243 -9.69 -11.25 31.52
C LEU A 243 -9.27 -9.96 30.78
N ALA A 244 -10.22 -9.15 30.33
CA ALA A 244 -9.94 -7.88 29.66
C ALA A 244 -9.40 -6.83 30.66
N ASP A 245 -8.42 -6.03 30.24
CA ASP A 245 -7.88 -4.93 31.07
C ASP A 245 -8.98 -3.88 31.32
N GLY A 246 -9.48 -3.84 32.55
CA GLY A 246 -10.54 -2.94 32.98
C GLY A 246 -11.77 -3.69 33.52
N VAL A 247 -12.84 -3.76 32.72
CA VAL A 247 -14.13 -4.36 33.11
C VAL A 247 -14.37 -5.61 32.28
N ALA A 248 -14.64 -6.73 32.95
CA ALA A 248 -15.03 -7.99 32.30
C ALA A 248 -16.25 -7.75 31.40
N THR A 249 -16.11 -8.11 30.12
CA THR A 249 -17.18 -7.95 29.11
C THR A 249 -17.92 -9.25 28.82
N SER A 250 -17.43 -10.37 29.36
CA SER A 250 -18.02 -11.72 29.28
C SER A 250 -17.66 -12.52 30.54
N GLY A 251 -18.43 -13.56 30.84
CA GLY A 251 -18.15 -14.51 31.94
C GLY A 251 -17.12 -15.59 31.58
N GLU A 252 -16.62 -15.61 30.35
CA GLU A 252 -15.57 -16.54 29.90
C GLU A 252 -14.18 -16.01 30.26
N SER A 253 -13.34 -16.85 30.89
CA SER A 253 -11.95 -16.54 31.26
C SER A 253 -11.01 -16.51 30.06
N VAL A 254 -11.28 -15.59 29.14
CA VAL A 254 -10.48 -15.31 27.94
C VAL A 254 -10.10 -13.84 27.89
N ARG A 255 -8.94 -13.57 27.30
CA ARG A 255 -8.55 -12.22 26.86
C ARG A 255 -8.54 -12.20 25.34
N LYS A 256 -9.48 -11.46 24.76
CA LYS A 256 -9.67 -11.33 23.31
C LYS A 256 -9.33 -9.91 22.86
N ILE A 257 -8.32 -9.78 22.02
CA ILE A 257 -7.87 -8.49 21.47
C ILE A 257 -8.31 -8.42 20.01
N VAL A 258 -9.03 -7.36 19.68
CA VAL A 258 -9.57 -7.13 18.34
C VAL A 258 -9.00 -5.83 17.80
N TYR A 259 -8.33 -5.92 16.66
CA TYR A 259 -7.90 -4.75 15.89
C TYR A 259 -8.92 -4.45 14.80
N GLU A 260 -9.43 -3.21 14.74
CA GLU A 260 -10.28 -2.74 13.65
C GLU A 260 -9.77 -1.44 13.03
N CYS A 261 -9.98 -1.30 11.72
CA CYS A 261 -9.80 -0.02 11.04
C CYS A 261 -10.85 0.21 9.94
N ARG A 262 -11.27 1.47 9.82
CA ARG A 262 -12.23 1.94 8.82
C ARG A 262 -11.60 3.07 8.02
N GLN A 263 -10.75 2.68 7.08
CA GLN A 263 -9.99 3.59 6.24
C GLN A 263 -9.99 3.12 4.78
N GLY A 264 -9.83 4.08 3.87
CA GLY A 264 -9.70 3.84 2.44
C GLY A 264 -8.69 4.79 1.81
N LEU A 265 -8.21 4.42 0.63
CA LEU A 265 -7.35 5.27 -0.17
C LEU A 265 -8.23 6.31 -0.86
N GLN A 266 -7.86 7.58 -0.73
CA GLN A 266 -8.42 8.65 -1.52
C GLN A 266 -7.38 9.11 -2.53
N VAL A 267 -7.78 9.13 -3.80
CA VAL A 267 -6.98 9.65 -4.90
C VAL A 267 -7.68 10.86 -5.52
N LEU A 268 -6.93 11.95 -5.67
CA LEU A 268 -7.34 13.18 -6.33
C LEU A 268 -6.57 13.33 -7.65
N GLY A 269 -7.28 13.66 -8.72
CA GLY A 269 -6.68 13.76 -10.05
C GLY A 269 -6.26 12.42 -10.64
N LYS A 270 -7.16 11.41 -10.58
CA LYS A 270 -6.93 10.04 -11.08
C LYS A 270 -6.42 9.99 -12.52
N GLN A 271 -6.76 11.00 -13.33
CA GLN A 271 -6.30 11.13 -14.72
C GLN A 271 -4.78 11.35 -14.88
N HIS A 272 -4.02 11.55 -13.80
CA HIS A 272 -2.55 11.68 -13.82
C HIS A 272 -1.83 10.43 -13.29
N PHE A 273 -2.57 9.42 -12.86
CA PHE A 273 -2.02 8.12 -12.45
C PHE A 273 -1.90 7.22 -13.68
N MET A 274 -0.96 6.28 -13.63
CA MET A 274 -0.74 5.36 -14.75
C MET A 274 -0.27 4.02 -14.21
N ALA A 275 -0.71 2.94 -14.85
CA ALA A 275 -0.16 1.61 -14.66
C ALA A 275 0.50 1.14 -15.96
N VAL A 276 1.65 0.48 -15.84
CA VAL A 276 2.38 -0.12 -16.95
C VAL A 276 2.64 -1.58 -16.59
N ASP A 277 2.42 -2.48 -17.54
CA ASP A 277 2.69 -3.90 -17.39
C ASP A 277 3.86 -4.32 -18.32
N LEU A 278 4.72 -5.23 -17.86
CA LEU A 278 5.72 -5.87 -18.70
C LEU A 278 5.05 -6.89 -19.60
N VAL A 279 5.30 -6.81 -20.90
CA VAL A 279 4.93 -7.83 -21.90
C VAL A 279 5.71 -9.10 -21.69
#